data_AF-A0A9X5GT49-F1
#
_entry.id   AF-A0A9X5GT49-F1
#
_cell.length_a   1.000
_cell.length_b   1.000
_cell.length_c   1.000
_cell.angle_alpha   90.00
_cell.angle_beta   90.00
_cell.angle_gamma   90.00
#
_symmetry.space_group_name_H-M   'P 1'
#
loop_
_entity.id
_entity.type
_entity.pdbx_description
1 polymer ?
#
loop_
_entity_poly.entity_id
_entity_poly.type
_entity_poly.pdbx_seq_one_letter_code
_entity_poly.pdbx_strand_id
1 'polypeptide(L)'
;SEWLFHNSRGERLNQTTINRVFKLCCPKGYDITPHTLRHFYAINAVSSGIFTIPEIANQMGHSSIKTTMRYMNPNLEEIRRKVEML
;
A
#
# COMPACT_ATOMS: atom_id res chain seq x y z
N SER A 1 -11.95 14.18 21.98
CA SER A 1 -11.57 14.21 20.55
C SER A 1 -12.14 12.97 19.90
N GLU A 2 -12.89 13.12 18.80
CA GLU A 2 -13.45 12.00 18.01
C GLU A 2 -12.38 11.34 17.10
N TRP A 3 -11.34 12.09 16.73
CA TRP A 3 -10.30 11.66 15.80
C TRP A 3 -9.07 11.13 16.55
N LEU A 4 -8.55 9.96 16.14
CA LEU A 4 -7.30 9.40 16.66
C LEU A 4 -6.12 10.35 16.45
N PHE A 5 -6.07 11.00 15.28
CA PHE A 5 -5.12 12.07 14.97
C PHE A 5 -5.89 13.33 14.64
N HIS A 6 -5.65 14.41 15.38
CA HIS A 6 -6.31 15.70 15.21
C HIS A 6 -5.30 16.86 15.10
N ASN A 7 -5.77 18.00 14.60
CA ASN A 7 -5.00 19.23 14.61
C ASN A 7 -4.95 19.85 16.02
N SER A 8 -4.24 20.97 16.19
CA SER A 8 -4.15 21.68 17.48
C SER A 8 -5.50 22.19 18.03
N ARG A 9 -6.54 22.23 17.19
CA ARG A 9 -7.91 22.62 17.57
C ARG A 9 -8.82 21.41 17.86
N GLY A 10 -8.29 20.18 17.81
CA GLY A 10 -9.07 18.96 18.03
C GLY A 10 -9.89 18.49 16.81
N GLU A 11 -9.70 19.10 15.65
CA GLU A 11 -10.43 18.75 14.42
C GLU A 11 -9.65 17.75 13.56
N ARG A 12 -10.31 17.20 12.53
CA ARG A 12 -9.70 16.27 11.57
C ARG A 12 -8.41 16.84 10.95
N LEU A 13 -7.38 16.01 10.89
CA LEU A 13 -6.13 16.33 10.20
C LEU A 13 -6.33 16.40 8.67
N ASN A 14 -5.79 17.47 8.06
CA ASN A 14 -5.83 17.65 6.61
C ASN A 14 -4.80 16.76 5.90
N GLN A 15 -5.17 16.23 4.73
CA GLN A 15 -4.28 15.40 3.90
C GLN A 15 -2.96 16.12 3.55
N THR A 16 -3.02 17.43 3.29
CA THR A 16 -1.82 18.25 3.01
C THR A 16 -0.84 18.25 4.18
N THR A 17 -1.34 18.27 5.41
CA THR A 17 -0.50 18.20 6.62
C THR A 17 0.19 16.85 6.71
N ILE A 18 -0.54 15.76 6.45
CA ILE A 18 0.03 14.40 6.42
C ILE A 18 1.13 14.33 5.37
N ASN A 19 0.86 14.75 4.13
CA ASN A 19 1.86 14.74 3.06
C ASN A 19 3.10 15.59 3.41
N ARG A 20 2.92 16.73 4.09
CA ARG A 20 4.04 17.56 4.56
C ARG A 20 4.88 16.83 5.61
N VAL A 21 4.25 16.17 6.59
CA VAL A 21 4.96 15.40 7.61
C VAL A 21 5.78 14.28 6.97
N PHE A 22 5.19 13.54 6.03
CA PHE A 22 5.91 12.49 5.29
C PHE A 22 7.11 13.04 4.52
N LYS A 23 6.96 14.19 3.83
CA LYS A 23 8.08 14.86 3.17
C LYS A 23 9.19 15.28 4.13
N LEU A 24 8.85 15.76 5.31
CA LEU A 24 9.84 16.17 6.33
C LEU A 24 10.61 14.98 6.91
N CYS A 25 9.96 13.84 7.06
CA CYS A 25 10.58 12.60 7.56
C CYS A 25 11.25 11.78 6.46
N CYS A 26 11.07 12.16 5.19
CA CYS A 26 11.58 11.39 4.05
C CYS A 26 13.12 11.51 3.95
N PRO A 27 13.86 10.39 3.82
CA PRO A 27 15.29 10.43 3.58
C PRO A 27 15.63 11.21 2.30
N LYS A 28 16.78 11.89 2.29
CA LYS A 28 17.25 12.63 1.11
C LYS A 28 17.38 11.69 -0.08
N GLY A 29 16.88 12.11 -1.24
CA GLY A 29 16.89 11.32 -2.47
C GLY A 29 15.68 10.41 -2.67
N TYR A 30 14.75 10.38 -1.72
CA TYR A 30 13.50 9.63 -1.83
C TYR A 30 12.29 10.57 -1.84
N ASP A 31 11.19 10.11 -2.45
CA ASP A 31 9.87 10.76 -2.39
C ASP A 31 8.84 9.79 -1.82
N ILE A 32 8.81 9.71 -0.49
CA ILE A 32 7.92 8.81 0.25
C ILE A 32 6.67 9.59 0.66
N THR A 33 5.52 9.11 0.17
CA THR A 33 4.19 9.60 0.55
C THR A 33 3.35 8.45 1.12
N PRO A 34 2.23 8.73 1.81
CA PRO A 34 1.30 7.68 2.21
C PRO A 34 0.84 6.81 1.03
N HIS A 35 0.71 7.40 -0.16
CA HIS A 35 0.37 6.66 -1.37
C HIS A 35 1.50 5.72 -1.80
N THR A 36 2.76 6.19 -1.77
CA THR A 36 3.95 5.37 -2.05
C THR A 36 4.03 4.15 -1.12
N LEU A 37 3.77 4.34 0.17
CA LEU A 37 3.76 3.24 1.15
C LEU A 37 2.60 2.25 0.92
N ARG A 38 1.42 2.74 0.54
CA ARG A 38 0.28 1.89 0.18
C ARG A 38 0.59 1.04 -1.05
N HIS A 39 1.27 1.60 -2.06
CA HIS A 39 1.76 0.83 -3.21
C HIS A 39 2.79 -0.22 -2.80
N PHE A 40 3.77 0.18 -1.97
CA PHE A 40 4.80 -0.73 -1.46
C PHE A 40 4.20 -1.93 -0.72
N TYR A 41 3.21 -1.68 0.15
CA TYR A 41 2.47 -2.74 0.84
C TYR A 41 1.83 -3.72 -0.14
N ALA A 42 1.12 -3.22 -1.15
CA ALA A 42 0.42 -4.06 -2.12
C ALA A 42 1.40 -4.96 -2.89
N ILE A 43 2.50 -4.41 -3.39
CA ILE A 43 3.54 -5.16 -4.09
C ILE A 43 4.12 -6.23 -3.17
N ASN A 44 4.52 -5.86 -1.95
CA ASN A 44 5.13 -6.80 -1.01
C ASN A 44 4.16 -7.91 -0.58
N ALA A 45 2.88 -7.59 -0.37
CA ALA A 45 1.86 -8.56 -0.04
C ALA A 45 1.66 -9.57 -1.17
N VAL A 46 1.58 -9.11 -2.42
CA VAL A 46 1.51 -9.98 -3.60
C VAL A 46 2.75 -10.87 -3.70
N SER A 47 3.96 -10.28 -3.60
CA SER A 47 5.22 -11.02 -3.70
C SER A 47 5.46 -12.01 -2.56
N SER A 48 4.86 -11.79 -1.39
CA SER A 48 4.98 -12.72 -0.25
C SER A 48 4.20 -14.02 -0.46
N GLY A 49 3.19 -14.02 -1.34
CA GLY A 49 2.30 -15.16 -1.56
C GLY A 49 1.40 -15.53 -0.37
N ILE A 50 1.43 -14.75 0.72
CA ILE A 50 0.69 -15.04 1.96
C ILE A 50 -0.81 -14.79 1.78
N PHE A 51 -1.16 -13.72 1.06
CA PHE A 51 -2.54 -13.30 0.84
C PHE A 51 -2.91 -13.40 -0.64
N THR A 52 -4.15 -13.75 -0.92
CA THR A 52 -4.72 -13.74 -2.26
C THR A 52 -4.99 -12.30 -2.73
N ILE A 53 -5.07 -12.09 -4.05
CA ILE A 53 -5.37 -10.78 -4.64
C ILE A 53 -6.69 -10.17 -4.12
N PRO A 54 -7.79 -10.94 -3.97
CA PRO A 54 -9.01 -10.41 -3.39
C PRO A 54 -8.85 -9.94 -1.93
N GLU A 55 -8.08 -10.67 -1.11
CA GLU A 55 -7.81 -10.28 0.28
C GLU A 55 -7.01 -8.98 0.35
N ILE A 56 -5.96 -8.85 -0.48
CA ILE A 56 -5.16 -7.63 -0.58
C ILE A 56 -6.03 -6.46 -1.07
N ALA A 57 -6.86 -6.66 -2.09
CA ALA A 57 -7.76 -5.63 -2.60
C ALA A 57 -8.76 -5.15 -1.54
N ASN A 58 -9.29 -6.07 -0.73
CA ASN A 58 -10.18 -5.77 0.38
C ASN A 58 -9.46 -4.97 1.48
N GLN A 59 -8.24 -5.36 1.87
CA GLN A 59 -7.43 -4.63 2.85
C GLN A 59 -7.10 -3.21 2.40
N MET A 60 -6.88 -3.00 1.10
CA MET A 60 -6.67 -1.66 0.55
C MET A 60 -7.96 -0.85 0.46
N GLY A 61 -9.14 -1.48 0.53
CA GLY A 61 -10.43 -0.80 0.31
C GLY A 61 -10.56 -0.27 -1.13
N HIS A 62 -9.98 -0.97 -2.11
CA HIS A 62 -10.19 -0.63 -3.52
C HIS A 62 -11.59 -1.09 -3.95
N SER A 63 -12.38 -0.17 -4.51
CA SER A 63 -13.66 -0.49 -5.16
C SER A 63 -13.48 -1.27 -6.47
N SER A 64 -12.26 -1.39 -7.00
CA SER A 64 -11.95 -2.17 -8.19
C SER A 64 -10.67 -2.99 -8.05
N ILE A 65 -10.78 -4.31 -8.28
CA ILE A 65 -9.67 -5.28 -8.33
C ILE A 65 -8.64 -4.91 -9.40
N LYS A 66 -9.06 -4.19 -10.46
CA LYS A 66 -8.23 -3.81 -11.60
C LYS A 66 -7.04 -2.92 -11.19
N THR A 67 -7.19 -2.12 -10.14
CA THR A 67 -6.11 -1.28 -9.59
C THR A 67 -5.06 -2.13 -8.87
N THR A 68 -5.50 -3.22 -8.22
CA THR A 68 -4.62 -4.17 -7.52
C THR A 68 -3.90 -5.11 -8.50
N MET A 69 -4.54 -5.47 -9.63
CA MET A 69 -3.88 -6.26 -10.68
C MET A 69 -2.66 -5.57 -11.31
N ARG A 70 -2.52 -4.24 -11.18
CA ARG A 70 -1.32 -3.52 -11.63
C ARG A 70 -0.06 -3.95 -10.86
N TYR A 71 -0.19 -4.44 -9.63
CA TYR A 71 0.94 -4.92 -8.83
C TYR A 71 1.34 -6.36 -9.15
N MET A 72 0.60 -7.02 -10.04
CA MET A 72 0.91 -8.35 -10.52
C MET A 72 2.08 -8.22 -11.51
N ASN A 73 3.30 -8.27 -10.99
CA ASN A 73 4.43 -8.73 -11.78
C ASN A 73 4.43 -10.25 -11.65
N PRO A 74 3.94 -11.03 -12.63
CA PRO A 74 4.12 -12.46 -12.59
C PRO A 74 5.63 -12.73 -12.59
N ASN A 75 6.17 -13.04 -11.42
CA ASN A 75 7.52 -13.57 -11.33
C ASN A 75 7.45 -14.96 -11.99
N LEU A 76 8.10 -15.11 -13.15
CA LEU A 76 8.09 -16.37 -13.90
C LEU A 76 8.49 -17.56 -13.02
N GLU A 77 9.34 -17.31 -12.03
CA GLU A 77 9.80 -18.28 -11.04
C GLU A 77 8.70 -18.73 -10.07
N GLU A 78 7.74 -17.87 -9.75
CA GLU A 78 6.59 -18.25 -8.91
C GLU A 78 5.58 -19.10 -9.68
N ILE A 79 5.38 -18.78 -10.97
CA ILE A 79 4.57 -19.61 -11.87
C ILE A 79 5.20 -20.99 -12.03
N ARG A 80 6.52 -21.05 -12.31
CA ARG A 80 7.26 -22.32 -12.38
C ARG A 80 7.09 -23.16 -11.13
N ARG A 81 7.30 -22.56 -9.95
CA ARG A 81 7.20 -23.28 -8.68
C ARG A 81 5.82 -23.87 -8.44
N LYS A 82 4.74 -23.16 -8.79
CA LYS A 82 3.37 -23.67 -8.65
C LYS A 82 3.06 -24.78 -9.65
N VAL A 83 3.63 -24.74 -10.85
CA VAL A 83 3.51 -25.81 -11.86
C VAL A 83 4.26 -27.07 -11.42
N GLU A 84 5.43 -26.92 -10.79
CA GLU A 84 6.21 -28.06 -10.26
C GLU A 84 5.57 -28.75 -9.04
N MET A 85 4.58 -28.11 -8.40
CA MET A 85 3.82 -28.68 -7.27
C MET A 85 2.53 -29.40 -7.69
N LEU A 86 2.21 -29.46 -8.99
CA LEU A 86 1.11 -30.24 -9.57
C LEU A 86 1.61 -31.63 -10.00
#